data_AF-A0A8T7GHY8-F1
#
_entry.id   AF-A0A8T7GHY8-F1
#
_cell.length_a   1.000
_cell.length_b   1.000
_cell.length_c   1.000
_cell.angle_alpha   90.00
_cell.angle_beta   90.00
_cell.angle_gamma   90.00
#
_symmetry.space_group_name_H-M   'P 1'
#
loop_
_entity.id
_entity.type
_entity.pdbx_description
1 polymer ?
#
loop_
_entity_poly.entity_id
_entity_poly.type
_entity_poly.pdbx_seq_one_letter_code
_entity_poly.pdbx_strand_id
1 'polypeptide(L)' 'MPSVYGKRFPRAARRARKPMQDNWVKVPRGRWLKCIYEKCGYTWQYFGGHSWAECPACRTTMKVSLASKNYHS' A
#
# COMPACT_ATOMS: atom_id res chain seq x y z
N MET A 1 27.78 18.70 -41.08
CA MET A 1 27.87 18.51 -39.61
C MET A 1 26.46 18.59 -39.02
N PRO A 2 25.74 17.48 -38.75
CA PRO A 2 24.41 17.59 -38.16
C PRO A 2 24.43 17.54 -36.62
N SER A 3 23.98 18.69 -36.07
CA SER A 3 23.30 18.97 -34.80
C SER A 3 23.15 17.86 -33.74
N VAL A 4 23.70 18.12 -32.54
CA VAL A 4 23.66 17.29 -31.33
C VAL A 4 22.65 17.85 -30.32
N TYR A 5 21.35 17.90 -30.62
CA TYR A 5 20.35 18.18 -29.57
C TYR A 5 19.04 17.43 -29.81
N GLY A 6 18.72 16.49 -28.91
CA GLY A 6 17.40 15.83 -28.89
C GLY A 6 17.39 14.31 -28.68
N LYS A 7 18.32 13.71 -27.93
CA LYS A 7 18.29 12.26 -27.64
C LYS A 7 17.19 11.90 -26.63
N ARG A 8 15.92 11.88 -27.07
CA ARG A 8 14.88 11.07 -26.40
C ARG A 8 15.24 9.61 -26.66
N PHE A 9 15.84 8.95 -25.67
CA PHE A 9 16.14 7.51 -25.76
C PHE A 9 14.91 6.73 -26.22
N PRO A 10 15.04 5.79 -27.18
CA PRO A 10 13.92 5.01 -27.66
C PRO A 10 13.24 4.29 -26.49
N ARG A 11 11.90 4.16 -26.57
CA ARG A 11 11.06 3.58 -25.51
C ARG A 11 11.55 2.18 -25.06
N ALA A 12 12.17 1.43 -25.96
CA ALA A 12 12.83 0.14 -25.72
C ALA A 12 14.02 0.24 -24.73
N ALA A 13 14.88 1.25 -24.85
CA ALA A 13 16.02 1.46 -23.94
C ALA A 13 15.58 1.83 -22.51
N ARG A 14 14.39 2.41 -22.33
CA ARG A 14 13.79 2.61 -20.99
C ARG A 14 13.29 1.31 -20.37
N ARG A 15 12.78 0.36 -21.16
CA ARG A 15 12.30 -0.95 -20.68
C ARG A 15 13.46 -1.85 -20.24
N ALA A 16 14.57 -1.84 -20.97
CA ALA A 16 15.76 -2.63 -20.67
C ALA A 16 16.49 -2.23 -19.38
N ARG A 17 16.21 -1.04 -18.81
CA ARG A 17 16.80 -0.57 -17.54
C ARG A 17 16.08 -1.07 -16.29
N LYS A 18 14.88 -1.63 -16.42
CA LYS A 18 14.20 -2.26 -15.29
C LYS A 18 14.69 -3.70 -15.22
N PRO A 19 15.33 -4.15 -14.13
CA PRO A 19 15.52 -5.59 -13.94
C PRO A 19 14.14 -6.25 -14.00
N MET A 20 13.96 -7.20 -14.91
CA MET A 20 12.77 -8.06 -15.01
C MET A 20 12.78 -9.02 -13.81
N GLN A 21 12.54 -8.49 -12.61
CA GLN A 21 12.29 -9.33 -11.44
C GLN A 21 10.80 -9.59 -11.37
N ASP A 22 10.36 -10.63 -12.09
CA ASP A 22 9.00 -11.17 -12.03
C ASP A 22 8.61 -11.61 -10.61
N ASN A 23 9.60 -11.88 -9.75
CA ASN A 23 9.39 -12.39 -8.39
C ASN A 23 9.75 -11.36 -7.30
N TRP A 24 9.38 -10.09 -7.48
CA TRP A 24 9.40 -9.16 -6.35
C TRP A 24 8.31 -9.61 -5.37
N VAL A 25 8.71 -10.24 -4.27
CA VAL A 25 7.81 -10.56 -3.15
C VAL A 25 7.18 -9.23 -2.74
N LYS A 26 5.94 -9.00 -3.17
CA LYS A 26 5.12 -7.90 -2.68
C LYS A 26 4.85 -8.25 -1.24
N VAL A 27 5.78 -7.88 -0.35
CA VAL A 27 5.55 -7.93 1.09
C VAL A 27 4.21 -7.25 1.29
N PRO A 28 3.17 -7.97 1.75
CA PRO A 28 1.86 -7.36 1.91
C PRO A 28 2.08 -6.21 2.89
N ARG A 29 1.89 -4.98 2.41
CA ARG A 29 2.06 -3.78 3.21
C ARG A 29 0.88 -3.72 4.19
N GLY A 30 0.98 -4.53 5.24
CA GLY A 30 -0.01 -4.59 6.31
C GLY A 30 -0.12 -3.22 6.95
N ARG A 31 -1.35 -2.72 7.06
CA ARG A 31 -1.63 -1.48 7.78
C ARG A 31 -2.02 -1.85 9.19
N TRP A 32 -1.43 -1.18 10.17
CA TRP A 32 -1.91 -1.26 11.53
C TRP A 32 -3.21 -0.47 11.66
N LEU A 33 -4.22 -1.12 12.22
CA LEU A 33 -5.53 -0.54 12.48
C LEU A 33 -5.80 -0.58 13.97
N LYS A 34 -6.42 0.48 14.49
CA LYS A 34 -6.99 0.54 15.83
C LYS A 34 -8.50 0.61 15.72
N CYS A 35 -9.20 -0.22 16.50
CA CYS A 35 -10.65 -0.21 16.57
C CYS A 35 -11.16 1.21 16.87
N ILE A 36 -12.10 1.71 16.07
CA ILE A 36 -12.71 3.05 16.27
C ILE A 36 -13.61 3.05 17.51
N TYR A 37 -14.14 1.89 17.89
CA TYR A 37 -14.97 1.74 19.08
C TYR A 37 -14.12 1.91 20.34
N GLU A 38 -14.33 2.99 21.08
CA GLU A 38 -13.53 3.38 22.26
C GLU A 38 -13.47 2.28 23.32
N LYS A 39 -14.57 1.53 23.51
CA LYS A 39 -14.62 0.43 24.48
C LYS A 39 -13.74 -0.77 24.10
N CYS A 40 -13.41 -0.93 22.82
CA CYS A 40 -12.64 -2.07 22.32
C CYS A 40 -11.16 -1.73 22.22
N GLY A 41 -10.81 -0.64 21.51
CA GLY A 41 -9.43 -0.17 21.38
C GLY A 41 -8.42 -1.16 20.76
N TYR A 42 -8.87 -2.34 20.33
CA TYR A 42 -8.01 -3.41 19.85
C TYR A 42 -7.24 -2.98 18.60
N THR A 43 -5.95 -3.30 18.56
CA THR A 43 -5.08 -3.03 17.41
C THR A 43 -4.73 -4.30 16.68
N TRP A 44 -4.88 -4.32 15.36
CA TRP A 44 -4.50 -5.48 14.54
C TRP A 44 -3.89 -5.06 13.21
N GLN A 45 -3.14 -5.99 12.62
CA GLN A 45 -2.53 -5.80 11.31
C GLN A 45 -3.50 -6.25 10.22
N TYR A 46 -3.88 -5.33 9.34
CA TYR A 46 -4.76 -5.57 8.21
C TYR A 46 -3.94 -5.66 6.93
N PHE A 47 -3.96 -6.85 6.31
CA PHE A 47 -3.26 -7.13 5.06
C PHE A 47 -4.16 -7.05 3.82
N GLY A 48 -5.46 -6.74 3.99
CA GLY A 48 -6.42 -6.71 2.91
C GLY A 48 -6.31 -5.49 2.00
N GLY A 49 -6.92 -5.58 0.83
CA GLY A 49 -7.04 -4.48 -0.15
C GLY A 49 -8.36 -3.71 -0.09
N HIS A 50 -9.25 -4.03 0.85
CA HIS A 50 -10.57 -3.42 0.92
C HIS A 50 -10.57 -2.16 1.79
N SER A 51 -11.54 -1.28 1.52
CA SER A 51 -11.75 -0.03 2.27
C SER A 51 -12.31 -0.25 3.68
N TRP A 52 -12.78 -1.46 3.96
CA TRP A 52 -13.43 -1.87 5.20
C TRP A 52 -12.70 -3.07 5.81
N ALA A 53 -12.56 -3.04 7.13
CA ALA A 53 -12.00 -4.12 7.92
C ALA A 53 -12.94 -4.44 9.09
N GLU A 54 -13.04 -5.71 9.42
CA GLU A 54 -13.74 -6.17 10.61
C GLU A 54 -12.76 -6.23 11.79
N CYS A 55 -13.17 -5.74 12.95
CA CYS A 55 -12.39 -5.89 14.17
C CYS A 55 -12.49 -7.33 14.68
N PRO A 56 -11.37 -8.03 14.89
CA PRO A 56 -11.40 -9.43 15.37
C PRO A 56 -11.91 -9.55 16.82
N ALA A 57 -11.90 -8.47 17.60
CA ALA A 57 -12.37 -8.49 18.99
C ALA A 57 -13.88 -8.25 19.12
N CYS A 58 -14.43 -7.24 18.43
CA CYS A 58 -15.84 -6.84 18.57
C CYS A 58 -16.71 -7.13 17.33
N ARG A 59 -16.13 -7.72 16.28
CA ARG A 59 -16.79 -8.02 14.99
C ARG A 59 -17.48 -6.82 14.32
N THR A 60 -17.10 -5.62 14.74
CA THR A 60 -17.62 -4.38 14.15
C THR A 60 -16.86 -4.10 12.87
N THR A 61 -17.61 -3.83 11.79
CA THR A 61 -17.05 -3.40 10.52
C THR A 61 -16.76 -1.91 10.56
N MET A 62 -15.56 -1.54 10.13
CA MET A 62 -15.12 -0.15 10.14
C MET A 62 -14.26 0.19 8.94
N LYS A 63 -14.23 1.48 8.60
CA LYS A 63 -13.44 1.98 7.48
C LYS A 63 -11.95 1.97 7.84
N VAL A 64 -11.15 1.31 7.02
CA VAL A 64 -9.69 1.14 7.21
C VAL A 64 -9.00 2.49 7.35
N SER A 65 -9.43 3.51 6.59
CA SER A 65 -8.84 4.86 6.64
C SER A 65 -9.07 5.58 7.98
N LEU A 66 -10.15 5.27 8.70
CA LEU A 66 -10.44 5.84 10.02
C LEU A 66 -9.67 5.08 11.10
N ALA A 67 -9.72 3.74 11.04
CA ALA A 67 -9.00 2.88 11.96
C ALA A 67 -7.47 3.04 11.87
N SER A 68 -6.93 3.33 10.68
CA SER A 68 -5.50 3.62 10.51
C SER A 68 -5.11 4.99 11.07
N LYS A 69 -5.99 5.99 10.98
CA LYS A 69 -5.73 7.32 11.58
C LYS A 69 -5.70 7.23 13.10
N ASN A 70 -6.66 6.52 13.69
CA ASN A 70 -6.71 6.29 15.13
C ASN A 70 -5.52 5.51 15.68
N TYR A 71 -4.80 4.74 14.85
CA TYR A 71 -3.56 4.10 15.26
C TYR A 71 -2.38 5.07 15.41
N HIS A 72 -2.38 6.16 14.64
CA HIS A 72 -1.32 7.18 14.68
C HIS A 72 -1.61 8.36 15.62
N SER A 73 -2.82 8.43 16.21
CA SER A 73 -3.22 9.40 17.25
C SER A 73 -3.07 8.82 18.63
#